data_AF-A0A1C5U8M7-F1
#
_entry.id   AF-A0A1C5U8M7-F1
#
_cell.length_a   1.000
_cell.length_b   1.000
_cell.length_c   1.000
_cell.angle_alpha   90.00
_cell.angle_beta   90.00
_cell.angle_gamma   90.00
#
_symmetry.space_group_name_H-M   'P 1'
#
loop_
_entity.id
_entity.type
_entity.pdbx_description
1 polymer ?
#
loop_
_entity_poly.entity_id
_entity_poly.type
_entity_poly.pdbx_seq_one_letter_code
_entity_poly.pdbx_strand_id
1 'polypeptide(L)'
;MACTVNEMITFARSFINTKEYPAKSNRTKFGEAYGVNGVPWCCIFQWYLFNKKGMYDQFYDGKKTASCTTLMNWAKSKHKFYTNKYKPGDLVFYNFDKVSDADHIGIITRVSGDYIYAVEGNTSKNGSQDNGGAVLEKQRHKSLILGVYRPTYKTDKAPSSTTHSSTSTSNQAKKKIVANGQKAANKFVGCNIVADGIWGNKTKKAAIKVVQTALNKDYGAKLSVDGIWGSATDKAFGSHYVKVGERQWLVTALEILCALKGKDPKGIEYPGTFGSGLKAACGVSKAVKSTFKNLCS
;
A
#
# COMPACT_ATOMS: atom_id res chain seq x y z
N MET A 1 -8.31 16.32 12.62
CA MET A 1 -8.32 14.89 13.04
C MET A 1 -7.01 14.28 12.57
N ALA A 2 -6.29 13.60 13.45
CA ALA A 2 -4.87 13.28 13.24
C ALA A 2 -4.68 11.95 12.48
N CYS A 3 -4.13 12.03 11.26
CA CYS A 3 -3.85 10.91 10.36
C CYS A 3 -2.39 10.45 10.50
N THR A 4 -2.16 9.14 10.50
CA THR A 4 -0.83 8.52 10.55
C THR A 4 -0.19 8.46 9.15
N VAL A 5 1.14 8.29 9.09
CA VAL A 5 1.87 8.13 7.82
C VAL A 5 1.30 6.97 6.98
N ASN A 6 1.03 5.84 7.62
CA ASN A 6 0.55 4.64 6.94
C ASN A 6 -0.87 4.81 6.37
N GLU A 7 -1.76 5.49 7.12
CA GLU A 7 -3.10 5.81 6.64
C GLU A 7 -3.06 6.76 5.44
N MET A 8 -2.17 7.75 5.46
CA MET A 8 -1.97 8.67 4.34
C MET A 8 -1.44 7.92 3.10
N ILE A 9 -0.39 7.12 3.24
CA ILE A 9 0.18 6.34 2.13
C ILE A 9 -0.84 5.34 1.55
N THR A 10 -1.58 4.65 2.42
CA THR A 10 -2.63 3.70 1.99
C THR A 10 -3.71 4.42 1.20
N PHE A 11 -4.11 5.61 1.66
CA PHE A 11 -5.09 6.43 0.97
C PHE A 11 -4.57 6.93 -0.38
N ALA A 12 -3.34 7.43 -0.44
CA ALA A 12 -2.70 7.82 -1.71
C ALA A 12 -2.71 6.66 -2.72
N ARG A 13 -2.33 5.45 -2.28
CA ARG A 13 -2.31 4.25 -3.12
C ARG A 13 -3.68 3.82 -3.66
N SER A 14 -4.77 4.14 -2.96
CA SER A 14 -6.13 3.84 -3.45
C SER A 14 -6.49 4.59 -4.73
N PHE A 15 -5.73 5.63 -5.10
CA PHE A 15 -5.95 6.38 -6.34
C PHE A 15 -5.10 5.90 -7.51
N ILE A 16 -4.18 4.95 -7.34
CA ILE A 16 -3.36 4.43 -8.45
C ILE A 16 -4.25 3.97 -9.61
N ASN A 17 -3.86 4.35 -10.82
CA ASN A 17 -4.60 4.19 -12.08
C ASN A 17 -5.82 5.12 -12.26
N THR A 18 -6.09 6.05 -11.35
CA THR A 18 -7.02 7.16 -11.63
C THR A 18 -6.41 8.01 -12.74
N LYS A 19 -7.19 8.29 -13.78
CA LYS A 19 -6.79 9.11 -14.93
C LYS A 19 -7.69 10.35 -15.03
N GLU A 20 -7.16 11.36 -15.68
CA GLU A 20 -7.99 12.46 -16.20
C GLU A 20 -8.96 11.98 -17.27
N TYR A 21 -10.07 12.70 -17.43
CA TYR A 21 -11.04 12.45 -18.49
C TYR A 21 -11.65 13.77 -19.00
N PRO A 22 -11.63 14.05 -20.31
CA PRO A 22 -11.00 13.26 -21.38
C PRO A 22 -9.47 13.13 -21.22
N ALA A 23 -8.84 12.21 -21.94
CA ALA A 23 -7.37 12.13 -21.93
C ALA A 23 -6.76 13.46 -22.44
N LYS A 24 -5.62 13.86 -21.87
CA LYS A 24 -4.91 15.14 -22.11
C LYS A 24 -5.66 16.39 -21.66
N SER A 25 -6.75 16.25 -20.91
CA SER A 25 -7.57 17.40 -20.51
C SER A 25 -7.16 18.03 -19.18
N ASN A 26 -6.34 17.36 -18.36
CA ASN A 26 -6.12 17.73 -16.96
C ASN A 26 -7.40 17.84 -16.12
N ARG A 27 -8.51 17.25 -16.56
CA ARG A 27 -9.78 17.24 -15.84
C ARG A 27 -9.89 16.02 -14.95
N THR A 28 -9.99 16.24 -13.64
CA THR A 28 -10.07 15.18 -12.62
C THR A 28 -11.01 15.57 -11.48
N LYS A 29 -11.51 14.57 -10.75
CA LYS A 29 -12.22 14.79 -9.47
C LYS A 29 -11.38 15.56 -8.44
N PHE A 30 -10.06 15.57 -8.58
CA PHE A 30 -9.15 16.30 -7.70
C PHE A 30 -9.18 17.80 -8.01
N GLY A 31 -9.11 18.15 -9.30
CA GLY A 31 -9.26 19.53 -9.76
C GLY A 31 -10.64 20.10 -9.45
N GLU A 32 -11.70 19.30 -9.62
CA GLU A 32 -13.06 19.68 -9.22
C GLU A 32 -13.15 19.98 -7.72
N ALA A 33 -12.64 19.08 -6.87
CA ALA A 33 -12.64 19.30 -5.43
C ALA A 33 -11.76 20.49 -5.01
N TYR A 34 -10.70 20.78 -5.76
CA TYR A 34 -9.84 21.94 -5.54
C TYR A 34 -10.51 23.26 -5.95
N GLY A 35 -11.46 23.22 -6.89
CA GLY A 35 -12.11 24.39 -7.48
C GLY A 35 -11.37 24.96 -8.69
N VAL A 36 -10.32 24.27 -9.17
CA VAL A 36 -9.59 24.59 -10.41
C VAL A 36 -9.32 23.28 -11.12
N ASN A 37 -9.94 23.10 -12.29
CA ASN A 37 -9.89 21.85 -13.06
C ASN A 37 -9.38 22.15 -14.48
N GLY A 38 -8.76 21.16 -15.12
CA GLY A 38 -8.16 21.36 -16.46
C GLY A 38 -6.76 21.98 -16.44
N VAL A 39 -6.11 22.00 -15.28
CA VAL A 39 -4.72 22.46 -15.09
C VAL A 39 -3.84 21.33 -14.57
N PRO A 40 -2.51 21.36 -14.75
CA PRO A 40 -1.62 20.35 -14.19
C PRO A 40 -1.91 20.12 -12.70
N TRP A 41 -2.12 18.86 -12.33
CA TRP A 41 -2.78 18.52 -11.06
C TRP A 41 -1.93 17.69 -10.10
N CYS A 42 -0.61 17.65 -10.29
CA CYS A 42 0.31 16.93 -9.40
C CYS A 42 0.23 17.43 -7.95
N CYS A 43 0.36 18.75 -7.72
CA CYS A 43 0.24 19.37 -6.40
C CYS A 43 -1.21 19.40 -5.91
N ILE A 44 -2.18 19.60 -6.81
CA ILE A 44 -3.62 19.52 -6.51
C ILE A 44 -3.99 18.14 -5.93
N PHE A 45 -3.43 17.07 -6.48
CA PHE A 45 -3.63 15.72 -5.96
C PHE A 45 -3.08 15.58 -4.55
N GLN A 46 -1.89 16.10 -4.26
CA GLN A 46 -1.36 16.07 -2.89
C GLN A 46 -2.23 16.89 -1.93
N TRP A 47 -2.68 18.08 -2.33
CA TRP A 47 -3.65 18.86 -1.55
C TRP A 47 -4.92 18.05 -1.26
N TYR A 48 -5.46 17.35 -2.26
CA TYR A 48 -6.67 16.54 -2.12
C TYR A 48 -6.49 15.45 -1.06
N LEU A 49 -5.33 14.77 -1.04
CA LEU A 49 -5.03 13.73 -0.05
C LEU A 49 -5.07 14.29 1.38
N PHE A 50 -4.39 15.43 1.60
CA PHE A 50 -4.30 16.08 2.90
C PHE A 50 -5.66 16.62 3.36
N ASN A 51 -6.41 17.24 2.45
CA ASN A 51 -7.74 17.74 2.73
C ASN A 51 -8.71 16.61 3.13
N LYS A 52 -8.74 15.51 2.37
CA LYS A 52 -9.62 14.35 2.67
C LYS A 52 -9.24 13.59 3.93
N LYS A 53 -7.99 13.68 4.38
CA LYS A 53 -7.53 13.11 5.65
C LYS A 53 -7.61 14.08 6.83
N GLY A 54 -8.17 15.27 6.63
CA GLY A 54 -8.29 16.27 7.70
C GLY A 54 -6.93 16.77 8.20
N MET A 55 -5.90 16.72 7.35
CA MET A 55 -4.54 17.22 7.56
C MET A 55 -4.30 18.53 6.78
N TYR A 56 -5.34 19.34 6.61
CA TYR A 56 -5.26 20.58 5.83
C TYR A 56 -4.21 21.54 6.39
N ASP A 57 -4.07 21.62 7.72
CA ASP A 57 -3.08 22.44 8.43
C ASP A 57 -1.63 22.05 8.09
N GLN A 58 -1.39 20.78 7.76
CA GLN A 58 -0.10 20.27 7.29
C GLN A 58 0.12 20.48 5.79
N PHE A 59 -0.79 21.13 5.08
CA PHE A 59 -0.61 21.47 3.67
C PHE A 59 -0.80 22.97 3.50
N TYR A 60 0.31 23.70 3.38
CA TYR A 60 0.29 25.15 3.14
C TYR A 60 -0.52 25.94 4.19
N ASP A 61 -0.39 25.58 5.47
CA ASP A 61 -1.13 26.16 6.61
C ASP A 61 -2.67 26.15 6.42
N GLY A 62 -3.22 25.11 5.79
CA GLY A 62 -4.66 25.02 5.50
C GLY A 62 -5.12 25.77 4.25
N LYS A 63 -4.21 26.51 3.59
CA LYS A 63 -4.50 27.23 2.35
C LYS A 63 -4.36 26.29 1.14
N LYS A 64 -4.66 26.84 -0.04
CA LYS A 64 -4.54 26.15 -1.33
C LYS A 64 -3.33 26.65 -2.09
N THR A 65 -2.56 25.73 -2.65
CA THR A 65 -1.58 26.00 -3.72
C THR A 65 -1.57 24.84 -4.70
N ALA A 66 -1.54 25.16 -5.99
CA ALA A 66 -1.37 24.20 -7.08
C ALA A 66 0.08 24.17 -7.61
N SER A 67 0.96 25.01 -7.06
CA SER A 67 2.37 25.10 -7.47
C SER A 67 3.27 24.29 -6.54
N CYS A 68 4.02 23.35 -7.13
CA CYS A 68 5.06 22.58 -6.46
C CYS A 68 6.13 23.50 -5.84
N THR A 69 6.61 24.49 -6.61
CA THR A 69 7.62 25.46 -6.15
C THR A 69 7.12 26.29 -4.98
N THR A 70 5.87 26.77 -5.02
CA THR A 70 5.27 27.52 -3.92
C THR A 70 5.19 26.68 -2.65
N LEU A 71 4.74 25.42 -2.74
CA LEU A 71 4.67 24.53 -1.59
C LEU A 71 6.07 24.19 -1.04
N MET A 72 7.04 23.96 -1.92
CA MET A 72 8.44 23.71 -1.54
C MET A 72 9.03 24.90 -0.79
N ASN A 73 8.87 26.13 -1.30
CA ASN A 73 9.40 27.33 -0.66
C ASN A 73 8.71 27.63 0.67
N TRP A 74 7.41 27.35 0.78
CA TRP A 74 6.71 27.36 2.07
C TRP A 74 7.28 26.32 3.05
N ALA A 75 7.57 25.10 2.60
CA ALA A 75 8.18 24.08 3.46
C ALA A 75 9.57 24.52 3.97
N LYS A 76 10.35 25.22 3.13
CA LYS A 76 11.63 25.83 3.51
C LYS A 76 11.42 26.91 4.59
N SER A 77 10.46 27.82 4.42
CA SER A 77 10.18 28.88 5.40
C SER A 77 9.64 28.35 6.73
N LYS A 78 9.06 27.15 6.74
CA LYS A 78 8.63 26.44 7.95
C LYS A 78 9.72 25.58 8.58
N HIS A 79 10.95 25.59 8.05
CA HIS A 79 12.05 24.70 8.48
C HIS A 79 11.67 23.20 8.46
N LYS A 80 10.77 22.81 7.54
CA LYS A 80 10.32 21.42 7.34
C LYS A 80 10.80 20.82 6.01
N PHE A 81 11.74 21.49 5.35
CA PHE A 81 12.36 21.03 4.11
C PHE A 81 13.69 20.32 4.38
N TYR A 82 13.88 19.14 3.78
CA TYR A 82 15.07 18.30 3.98
C TYR A 82 15.63 17.87 2.63
N THR A 83 16.96 17.91 2.47
CA THR A 83 17.65 17.49 1.23
C THR A 83 18.23 16.08 1.32
N ASN A 84 18.13 15.42 2.47
CA ASN A 84 18.59 14.06 2.69
C ASN A 84 17.69 13.33 3.71
N LYS A 85 18.01 12.07 4.03
CA LYS A 85 17.29 11.24 5.01
C LYS A 85 15.78 11.20 4.74
N TYR A 86 15.42 10.94 3.48
CA TYR A 86 14.03 10.82 3.02
C TYR A 86 13.32 9.66 3.73
N LYS A 87 12.02 9.79 3.96
CA LYS A 87 11.21 8.82 4.69
C LYS A 87 9.82 8.65 4.05
N PRO A 88 9.16 7.50 4.23
CA PRO A 88 7.75 7.37 3.89
C PRO A 88 6.90 8.47 4.55
N GLY A 89 5.95 9.03 3.79
CA GLY A 89 5.10 10.15 4.20
C GLY A 89 5.65 11.53 3.84
N ASP A 90 6.93 11.64 3.51
CA ASP A 90 7.48 12.89 2.99
C ASP A 90 6.84 13.24 1.62
N LEU A 91 6.52 14.51 1.40
CA LEU A 91 6.21 15.03 0.07
C LEU A 91 7.53 15.36 -0.65
N VAL A 92 7.83 14.64 -1.72
CA VAL A 92 9.06 14.78 -2.50
C VAL A 92 8.86 15.70 -3.68
N PHE A 93 9.79 16.64 -3.87
CA PHE A 93 9.82 17.57 -4.99
C PHE A 93 10.91 17.17 -5.98
N TYR A 94 10.54 17.10 -7.25
CA TYR A 94 11.44 16.71 -8.33
C TYR A 94 11.79 17.87 -9.23
N ASN A 95 12.92 17.70 -9.90
CA ASN A 95 13.42 18.54 -10.95
C ASN A 95 13.86 17.66 -12.12
N PHE A 96 13.17 17.82 -13.25
CA PHE A 96 13.38 17.11 -14.50
C PHE A 96 14.09 17.97 -15.55
N ASP A 97 13.99 19.29 -15.46
CA ASP A 97 14.58 20.24 -16.42
C ASP A 97 15.94 20.84 -15.96
N LYS A 98 16.36 20.53 -14.73
CA LYS A 98 17.60 20.95 -14.05
C LYS A 98 17.66 22.43 -13.67
N VAL A 99 16.54 23.14 -13.50
CA VAL A 99 16.52 24.49 -12.91
C VAL A 99 16.15 24.49 -11.42
N SER A 100 16.13 25.63 -10.72
CA SER A 100 15.90 25.64 -9.26
C SER A 100 14.46 25.32 -8.83
N ASP A 101 13.52 25.32 -9.76
CA ASP A 101 12.09 25.18 -9.51
C ASP A 101 11.68 23.71 -9.44
N ALA A 102 10.59 23.44 -8.72
CA ALA A 102 10.05 22.09 -8.59
C ALA A 102 9.04 21.83 -9.70
N ASP A 103 9.35 20.90 -10.60
CA ASP A 103 8.47 20.48 -11.69
C ASP A 103 7.32 19.60 -11.20
N HIS A 104 7.61 18.76 -10.21
CA HIS A 104 6.70 17.68 -9.83
C HIS A 104 6.76 17.34 -8.35
N ILE A 105 5.71 16.66 -7.88
CA ILE A 105 5.55 16.28 -6.48
C ILE A 105 4.90 14.91 -6.33
N GLY A 106 5.38 14.14 -5.36
CA GLY A 106 4.77 12.88 -4.94
C GLY A 106 4.79 12.71 -3.43
N ILE A 107 4.07 11.72 -2.91
CA ILE A 107 4.20 11.28 -1.52
C ILE A 107 5.03 9.99 -1.46
N ILE A 108 6.16 10.02 -0.75
CA ILE A 108 7.06 8.86 -0.64
C ILE A 108 6.33 7.74 0.11
N THR A 109 6.33 6.55 -0.48
CA THR A 109 5.77 5.34 0.11
C THR A 109 6.85 4.37 0.59
N ARG A 110 8.07 4.47 0.02
CA ARG A 110 9.23 3.65 0.38
C ARG A 110 10.53 4.32 -0.05
N VAL A 111 11.60 4.09 0.71
CA VAL A 111 12.99 4.43 0.34
C VAL A 111 13.80 3.14 0.28
N SER A 112 14.61 2.94 -0.75
CA SER A 112 15.40 1.72 -0.94
C SER A 112 16.65 2.01 -1.76
N GLY A 113 17.84 1.86 -1.17
CA GLY A 113 19.12 2.19 -1.84
C GLY A 113 19.08 3.63 -2.35
N ASP A 114 19.46 3.85 -3.60
CA ASP A 114 19.45 5.16 -4.28
C ASP A 114 18.11 5.54 -4.92
N TYR A 115 17.05 4.81 -4.57
CA TYR A 115 15.73 5.03 -5.10
C TYR A 115 14.73 5.37 -4.00
N ILE A 116 13.73 6.15 -4.40
CA ILE A 116 12.47 6.30 -3.68
C ILE A 116 11.34 5.72 -4.52
N TYR A 117 10.25 5.41 -3.83
CA TYR A 117 8.98 5.09 -4.44
C TYR A 117 7.96 6.11 -3.93
N ALA A 118 7.20 6.72 -4.83
CA ALA A 118 6.21 7.73 -4.45
C ALA A 118 4.91 7.56 -5.24
N VAL A 119 3.77 7.86 -4.61
CA VAL A 119 2.50 8.03 -5.33
C VAL A 119 2.44 9.46 -5.86
N GLU A 120 2.33 9.57 -7.17
CA GLU A 120 2.40 10.80 -7.93
C GLU A 120 1.12 10.95 -8.75
N GLY A 121 0.52 12.14 -8.70
CA GLY A 121 -0.60 12.52 -9.56
C GLY A 121 -0.09 13.24 -10.79
N ASN A 122 -0.84 13.19 -11.89
CA ASN A 122 -0.48 13.77 -13.17
C ASN A 122 0.87 13.29 -13.75
N THR A 123 1.17 12.00 -13.59
CA THR A 123 2.36 11.37 -14.19
C THR A 123 1.95 10.29 -15.19
N SER A 124 2.92 9.71 -15.90
CA SER A 124 2.69 8.67 -16.89
C SER A 124 3.64 7.48 -16.70
N LYS A 125 3.25 6.32 -17.26
CA LYS A 125 4.17 5.19 -17.39
C LYS A 125 5.28 5.53 -18.37
N ASN A 126 4.89 6.05 -19.54
CA ASN A 126 5.75 6.49 -20.63
C ASN A 126 5.30 7.90 -21.05
N GLY A 127 6.26 8.79 -21.35
CA GLY A 127 5.99 10.18 -21.74
C GLY A 127 6.23 11.18 -20.61
N SER A 128 5.48 12.28 -20.62
CA SER A 128 5.64 13.37 -19.64
C SER A 128 5.51 12.86 -18.20
N GLN A 129 6.46 13.25 -17.36
CA GLN A 129 6.58 12.80 -15.98
C GLN A 129 5.89 13.73 -14.97
N ASP A 130 5.48 14.90 -15.44
CA ASP A 130 4.93 16.05 -14.72
C ASP A 130 3.53 16.49 -15.22
N ASN A 131 3.12 15.99 -16.39
CA ASN A 131 1.82 16.22 -17.02
C ASN A 131 1.33 14.97 -17.79
N GLY A 132 1.43 13.81 -17.15
CA GLY A 132 1.17 12.51 -17.76
C GLY A 132 -0.25 11.97 -17.63
N GLY A 133 -1.15 12.68 -16.93
CA GLY A 133 -2.58 12.39 -16.90
C GLY A 133 -3.04 11.22 -16.03
N ALA A 134 -2.17 10.62 -15.21
CA ALA A 134 -2.55 9.52 -14.32
C ALA A 134 -1.93 9.61 -12.91
N VAL A 135 -2.56 8.93 -11.95
CA VAL A 135 -1.96 8.63 -10.65
C VAL A 135 -1.20 7.30 -10.75
N LEU A 136 0.10 7.30 -10.42
CA LEU A 136 0.94 6.10 -10.45
C LEU A 136 1.87 6.06 -9.24
N GLU A 137 2.30 4.85 -8.84
CA GLU A 137 3.45 4.70 -7.95
C GLU A 137 4.72 4.62 -8.81
N LYS A 138 5.63 5.58 -8.64
CA LYS A 138 6.83 5.73 -9.45
C LYS A 138 8.06 5.39 -8.62
N GLN A 139 8.98 4.62 -9.21
CA GLN A 139 10.34 4.48 -8.72
C GLN A 139 11.18 5.59 -9.36
N ARG A 140 11.86 6.40 -8.53
CA ARG A 140 12.73 7.47 -9.02
C ARG A 140 14.06 7.46 -8.30
N HIS A 141 15.12 7.76 -9.05
CA HIS A 141 16.46 7.90 -8.48
C HIS A 141 16.56 9.19 -7.66
N LYS A 142 17.32 9.16 -6.56
CA LYS A 142 17.46 10.32 -5.67
C LYS A 142 18.08 11.55 -6.33
N SER A 143 18.83 11.37 -7.42
CA SER A 143 19.42 12.50 -8.17
C SER A 143 18.39 13.43 -8.82
N LEU A 144 17.12 13.02 -8.93
CA LEU A 144 16.04 13.84 -9.47
C LEU A 144 15.36 14.70 -8.38
N ILE A 145 15.77 14.56 -7.12
CA ILE A 145 15.08 15.14 -5.96
C ILE A 145 15.74 16.46 -5.58
N LEU A 146 14.97 17.54 -5.56
CA LEU A 146 15.39 18.81 -4.96
C LEU A 146 15.42 18.74 -3.44
N GLY A 147 14.44 18.04 -2.88
CA GLY A 147 14.31 17.75 -1.46
C GLY A 147 12.90 17.31 -1.13
N VAL A 148 12.60 17.26 0.15
CA VAL A 148 11.31 16.80 0.67
C VAL A 148 10.74 17.77 1.69
N TYR A 149 9.44 17.96 1.65
CA TYR A 149 8.67 18.48 2.78
C TYR A 149 8.28 17.31 3.70
N ARG A 150 8.49 17.47 5.00
CA ARG A 150 8.07 16.49 6.02
C ARG A 150 6.86 17.00 6.82
N PRO A 151 5.64 16.56 6.49
CA PRO A 151 4.47 16.86 7.30
C PRO A 151 4.56 16.28 8.71
N THR A 152 3.88 16.91 9.66
CA THR A 152 3.70 16.35 10.99
C THR A 152 2.49 15.43 10.96
N TYR A 153 2.75 14.14 10.86
CA TYR A 153 1.71 13.12 11.03
C TYR A 153 1.43 12.89 12.51
N LYS A 154 0.27 12.32 12.80
CA LYS A 154 0.07 11.70 14.11
C LYS A 154 1.17 10.66 14.26
N THR A 155 2.00 10.80 15.28
CA THR A 155 2.77 9.66 15.76
C THR A 155 1.74 8.63 16.18
N ASP A 156 1.84 7.40 15.68
CA ASP A 156 1.32 6.28 16.45
C ASP A 156 1.84 6.50 17.87
N LYS A 157 0.97 6.56 18.88
CA LYS A 157 1.40 6.73 20.27
C LYS A 157 2.42 5.62 20.55
N ALA A 158 3.70 5.98 20.55
CA ALA A 158 4.78 5.14 21.06
C ALA A 158 5.00 5.61 22.51
N PRO A 159 5.11 4.70 23.50
CA PRO A 159 5.36 5.09 24.87
C PRO A 159 6.73 5.78 24.98
N SER A 160 6.75 6.92 25.68
CA SER A 160 7.97 7.51 26.23
C SER A 160 8.62 6.49 27.16
N SER A 161 9.87 6.16 26.89
CA SER A 161 10.65 5.21 27.68
C SER A 161 11.08 5.86 29.00
N THR A 162 10.40 5.48 30.08
CA THR A 162 11.10 5.21 31.32
C THR A 162 10.61 3.85 31.83
N THR A 163 11.54 2.92 31.98
CA THR A 163 11.39 1.54 32.51
C THR A 163 10.97 0.45 31.48
N HIS A 164 11.99 -0.28 31.03
CA HIS A 164 12.07 -1.63 30.41
C HIS A 164 10.93 -2.24 29.55
N SER A 165 11.32 -2.59 28.30
CA SER A 165 10.96 -3.80 27.51
C SER A 165 9.50 -4.02 27.01
N SER A 166 9.25 -3.92 25.68
CA SER A 166 8.29 -4.78 24.91
C SER A 166 7.87 -4.32 23.48
N THR A 167 8.08 -3.07 23.04
CA THR A 167 7.41 -2.56 21.80
C THR A 167 8.18 -2.71 20.47
N SER A 168 9.50 -2.87 20.48
CA SER A 168 10.29 -3.21 19.27
C SER A 168 10.00 -4.64 18.78
N THR A 169 9.63 -5.52 19.70
CA THR A 169 9.34 -6.93 19.43
C THR A 169 8.06 -7.13 18.62
N SER A 170 7.02 -6.29 18.77
CA SER A 170 5.72 -6.53 18.11
C SER A 170 5.70 -6.22 16.61
N ASN A 171 6.35 -5.13 16.18
CA ASN A 171 6.50 -4.80 14.75
C ASN A 171 7.48 -5.75 14.04
N GLN A 172 8.55 -6.17 14.73
CA GLN A 172 9.46 -7.20 14.23
C GLN A 172 8.78 -8.59 14.19
N ALA A 173 7.96 -8.92 15.19
CA ALA A 173 7.17 -10.14 15.22
C ALA A 173 6.15 -10.15 14.07
N LYS A 174 5.42 -9.05 13.83
CA LYS A 174 4.49 -8.95 12.70
C LYS A 174 5.18 -9.11 11.36
N LYS A 175 6.34 -8.47 11.17
CA LYS A 175 7.16 -8.63 9.96
C LYS A 175 7.62 -10.08 9.79
N LYS A 176 8.02 -10.75 10.88
CA LYS A 176 8.40 -12.16 10.89
C LYS A 176 7.22 -13.07 10.54
N ILE A 177 6.01 -12.76 11.01
CA ILE A 177 4.79 -13.50 10.65
C ILE A 177 4.49 -13.35 9.15
N VAL A 178 4.59 -12.13 8.60
CA VAL A 178 4.41 -11.92 7.14
C VAL A 178 5.48 -12.67 6.35
N ALA A 179 6.74 -12.60 6.76
CA ALA A 179 7.82 -13.34 6.12
C ALA A 179 7.60 -14.86 6.17
N ASN A 180 7.08 -15.38 7.28
CA ASN A 180 6.69 -16.79 7.39
C ASN A 180 5.54 -17.14 6.43
N GLY A 181 4.52 -16.28 6.32
CA GLY A 181 3.46 -16.44 5.32
C GLY A 181 3.98 -16.45 3.88
N GLN A 182 4.98 -15.62 3.56
CA GLN A 182 5.60 -15.58 2.22
C GLN A 182 6.39 -16.87 1.93
N LYS A 183 7.16 -17.37 2.90
CA LYS A 183 7.83 -18.69 2.80
C LYS A 183 6.83 -19.81 2.61
N ALA A 184 5.73 -19.77 3.37
CA ALA A 184 4.67 -20.75 3.29
C ALA A 184 3.94 -20.73 1.94
N ALA A 185 3.67 -19.54 1.38
CA ALA A 185 3.14 -19.39 0.03
C ALA A 185 4.11 -19.94 -1.04
N ASN A 186 5.42 -19.70 -0.89
CA ASN A 186 6.44 -20.27 -1.77
C ASN A 186 6.44 -21.81 -1.69
N LYS A 187 6.41 -22.38 -0.48
CA LYS A 187 6.37 -23.83 -0.28
C LYS A 187 5.11 -24.45 -0.88
N PHE A 188 3.95 -23.80 -0.72
CA PHE A 188 2.67 -24.37 -1.13
C PHE A 188 2.43 -24.32 -2.65
N VAL A 189 2.88 -23.24 -3.28
CA VAL A 189 2.49 -22.88 -4.65
C VAL A 189 3.69 -22.73 -5.59
N GLY A 190 4.90 -22.52 -5.08
CA GLY A 190 6.08 -22.23 -5.90
C GLY A 190 6.13 -20.79 -6.44
N CYS A 191 5.60 -19.83 -5.68
CA CYS A 191 5.50 -18.43 -6.12
C CYS A 191 6.84 -17.67 -6.30
N ASN A 192 7.94 -18.17 -5.73
CA ASN A 192 9.28 -17.57 -5.75
C ASN A 192 9.30 -16.06 -5.38
N ILE A 193 8.52 -15.69 -4.37
CA ILE A 193 8.51 -14.32 -3.83
C ILE A 193 9.56 -14.15 -2.73
N VAL A 194 10.08 -12.93 -2.55
CA VAL A 194 11.01 -12.62 -1.46
C VAL A 194 10.25 -12.64 -0.12
N ALA A 195 10.81 -13.32 0.88
CA ALA A 195 10.25 -13.39 2.23
C ALA A 195 10.73 -12.21 3.11
N ASP A 196 10.39 -10.99 2.70
CA ASP A 196 10.83 -9.72 3.30
C ASP A 196 9.88 -9.15 4.37
N GLY A 197 8.74 -9.79 4.58
CA GLY A 197 7.68 -9.33 5.47
C GLY A 197 6.83 -8.19 4.89
N ILE A 198 6.84 -7.98 3.57
CA ILE A 198 6.13 -6.89 2.89
C ILE A 198 4.90 -7.41 2.12
N TRP A 199 3.73 -6.85 2.43
CA TRP A 199 2.49 -7.07 1.68
C TRP A 199 2.45 -6.24 0.37
N GLY A 200 3.30 -6.61 -0.60
CA GLY A 200 3.38 -5.98 -1.93
C GLY A 200 2.62 -6.74 -3.02
N ASN A 201 2.68 -6.24 -4.28
CA ASN A 201 1.93 -6.82 -5.41
C ASN A 201 2.24 -8.31 -5.66
N LYS A 202 3.50 -8.73 -5.49
CA LYS A 202 3.89 -10.14 -5.61
C LYS A 202 3.25 -10.99 -4.50
N THR A 203 3.25 -10.48 -3.27
CA THR A 203 2.60 -11.11 -2.11
C THR A 203 1.07 -11.20 -2.28
N LYS A 204 0.42 -10.15 -2.81
CA LYS A 204 -1.01 -10.14 -3.15
C LYS A 204 -1.37 -11.17 -4.22
N LYS A 205 -0.57 -11.27 -5.29
CA LYS A 205 -0.74 -12.32 -6.30
C LYS A 205 -0.56 -13.70 -5.69
N ALA A 206 0.45 -13.89 -4.85
CA ALA A 206 0.68 -15.17 -4.16
C ALA A 206 -0.49 -15.56 -3.25
N ALA A 207 -1.10 -14.60 -2.53
CA ALA A 207 -2.28 -14.83 -1.72
C ALA A 207 -3.45 -15.42 -2.52
N ILE A 208 -3.71 -14.90 -3.73
CA ILE A 208 -4.75 -15.43 -4.62
C ILE A 208 -4.36 -16.81 -5.15
N LYS A 209 -3.11 -17.02 -5.56
CA LYS A 209 -2.62 -18.31 -6.04
C LYS A 209 -2.75 -19.42 -4.98
N VAL A 210 -2.55 -19.08 -3.71
CA VAL A 210 -2.73 -20.00 -2.58
C VAL A 210 -4.19 -20.48 -2.50
N VAL A 211 -5.16 -19.59 -2.69
CA VAL A 211 -6.60 -19.98 -2.73
C VAL A 211 -6.90 -20.85 -3.95
N GLN A 212 -6.44 -20.45 -5.14
CA GLN A 212 -6.63 -21.24 -6.37
C GLN A 212 -6.05 -22.65 -6.23
N THR A 213 -4.87 -22.77 -5.64
CA THR A 213 -4.20 -24.05 -5.38
C THR A 213 -5.00 -24.90 -4.40
N ALA A 214 -5.51 -24.31 -3.32
CA ALA A 214 -6.33 -25.03 -2.35
C ALA A 214 -7.65 -25.54 -2.95
N LEU A 215 -8.37 -24.70 -3.71
CA LEU A 215 -9.60 -25.10 -4.41
C LEU A 215 -9.35 -26.24 -5.40
N ASN A 216 -8.21 -26.21 -6.10
CA ASN A 216 -7.82 -27.31 -6.99
C ASN A 216 -7.55 -28.61 -6.23
N LYS A 217 -6.92 -28.53 -5.05
CA LYS A 217 -6.57 -29.71 -4.25
C LYS A 217 -7.76 -30.31 -3.49
N ASP A 218 -8.64 -29.49 -2.92
CA ASP A 218 -9.80 -29.98 -2.16
C ASP A 218 -10.96 -30.40 -3.06
N TYR A 219 -11.18 -29.66 -4.16
CA TYR A 219 -12.43 -29.78 -4.94
C TYR A 219 -12.20 -30.08 -6.42
N GLY A 220 -10.95 -30.30 -6.86
CA GLY A 220 -10.65 -30.62 -8.25
C GLY A 220 -11.07 -29.52 -9.23
N ALA A 221 -11.05 -28.25 -8.82
CA ALA A 221 -11.63 -27.12 -9.55
C ALA A 221 -10.96 -26.80 -10.91
N LYS A 222 -9.77 -27.36 -11.20
CA LYS A 222 -9.00 -27.17 -12.45
C LYS A 222 -8.75 -25.70 -12.83
N LEU A 223 -8.62 -24.82 -11.83
CA LEU A 223 -8.29 -23.41 -12.01
C LEU A 223 -6.85 -23.24 -12.50
N SER A 224 -6.64 -22.24 -13.35
CA SER A 224 -5.31 -21.67 -13.58
C SER A 224 -4.82 -20.97 -12.31
N VAL A 225 -3.57 -21.25 -11.90
CA VAL A 225 -2.96 -20.66 -10.70
C VAL A 225 -2.21 -19.37 -11.08
N ASP A 226 -2.97 -18.40 -11.57
CA ASP A 226 -2.47 -17.15 -12.16
C ASP A 226 -2.34 -16.00 -11.15
N GLY A 227 -2.97 -16.11 -9.99
CA GLY A 227 -3.00 -15.07 -8.96
C GLY A 227 -3.97 -13.93 -9.27
N ILE A 228 -5.00 -14.20 -10.09
CA ILE A 228 -6.08 -13.26 -10.43
C ILE A 228 -7.39 -13.81 -9.88
N TRP A 229 -8.04 -13.06 -8.98
CA TRP A 229 -9.37 -13.44 -8.49
C TRP A 229 -10.42 -13.02 -9.52
N GLY A 230 -10.60 -13.84 -10.56
CA GLY A 230 -11.61 -13.66 -11.60
C GLY A 230 -12.90 -14.43 -11.35
N SER A 231 -13.81 -14.40 -12.33
CA SER A 231 -15.09 -15.13 -12.31
C SER A 231 -14.91 -16.64 -12.11
N ALA A 232 -13.87 -17.24 -12.70
CA ALA A 232 -13.57 -18.66 -12.54
C ALA A 232 -13.22 -19.02 -11.09
N THR A 233 -12.32 -18.24 -10.45
CA THR A 233 -11.98 -18.44 -9.04
C THR A 233 -13.19 -18.19 -8.13
N ASP A 234 -14.00 -17.17 -8.43
CA ASP A 234 -15.19 -16.87 -7.65
C ASP A 234 -16.24 -17.98 -7.72
N LYS A 235 -16.47 -18.52 -8.92
CA LYS A 235 -17.38 -19.65 -9.18
C LYS A 235 -16.89 -20.92 -8.51
N ALA A 236 -15.60 -21.23 -8.66
CA ALA A 236 -14.99 -22.41 -8.06
C ALA A 236 -14.99 -22.38 -6.53
N PHE A 237 -14.84 -21.19 -5.93
CA PHE A 237 -15.02 -21.05 -4.48
C PHE A 237 -16.49 -21.29 -4.10
N GLY A 238 -17.44 -20.75 -4.87
CA GLY A 238 -18.87 -21.05 -4.69
C GLY A 238 -19.36 -20.81 -3.26
N SER A 239 -19.97 -21.85 -2.68
CA SER A 239 -20.44 -21.92 -1.30
C SER A 239 -19.50 -22.70 -0.36
N HIS A 240 -18.32 -23.10 -0.83
CA HIS A 240 -17.33 -23.78 0.00
C HIS A 240 -16.91 -22.89 1.19
N TYR A 241 -16.48 -23.53 2.25
CA TYR A 241 -16.06 -22.88 3.48
C TYR A 241 -15.11 -23.79 4.27
N VAL A 242 -14.47 -23.22 5.27
CA VAL A 242 -13.82 -23.98 6.34
C VAL A 242 -14.33 -23.52 7.70
N LYS A 243 -14.51 -24.42 8.66
CA LYS A 243 -14.87 -24.10 10.05
C LYS A 243 -13.96 -24.81 11.05
N VAL A 244 -13.97 -24.31 12.28
CA VAL A 244 -13.18 -24.88 13.40
C VAL A 244 -13.38 -26.39 13.49
N GLY A 245 -12.27 -27.12 13.62
CA GLY A 245 -12.23 -28.59 13.68
C GLY A 245 -12.00 -29.29 12.34
N GLU A 246 -12.08 -28.58 11.21
CA GLU A 246 -11.88 -29.19 9.89
C GLU A 246 -10.42 -29.24 9.46
N ARG A 247 -10.07 -30.22 8.61
CA ARG A 247 -8.76 -30.36 7.97
C ARG A 247 -8.89 -30.36 6.45
N GLN A 248 -8.44 -29.30 5.77
CA GLN A 248 -8.57 -29.11 4.32
C GLN A 248 -7.38 -28.31 3.74
N TRP A 249 -7.13 -28.38 2.43
CA TRP A 249 -6.16 -27.49 1.77
C TRP A 249 -6.62 -26.03 1.81
N LEU A 250 -7.92 -25.76 1.88
CA LEU A 250 -8.50 -24.44 2.04
C LEU A 250 -8.24 -23.87 3.45
N VAL A 251 -8.02 -24.73 4.45
CA VAL A 251 -7.51 -24.32 5.76
C VAL A 251 -6.05 -23.88 5.66
N THR A 252 -5.20 -24.64 4.94
CA THR A 252 -3.82 -24.23 4.61
C THR A 252 -3.79 -22.84 3.99
N ALA A 253 -4.70 -22.59 3.04
CA ALA A 253 -4.83 -21.28 2.41
C ALA A 253 -5.19 -20.20 3.43
N LEU A 254 -6.14 -20.46 4.34
CA LEU A 254 -6.53 -19.51 5.37
C LEU A 254 -5.39 -19.18 6.35
N GLU A 255 -4.61 -20.18 6.77
CA GLU A 255 -3.43 -20.02 7.63
C GLU A 255 -2.37 -19.12 6.96
N ILE A 256 -2.03 -19.41 5.70
CA ILE A 256 -1.08 -18.62 4.92
C ILE A 256 -1.59 -17.19 4.76
N LEU A 257 -2.87 -17.01 4.40
CA LEU A 257 -3.48 -15.69 4.22
C LEU A 257 -3.46 -14.86 5.51
N CYS A 258 -3.75 -15.48 6.66
CA CYS A 258 -3.62 -14.81 7.96
C CYS A 258 -2.18 -14.38 8.23
N ALA A 259 -1.22 -15.28 8.02
CA ALA A 259 0.20 -14.99 8.21
C ALA A 259 0.67 -13.85 7.29
N LEU A 260 0.26 -13.83 6.03
CA LEU A 260 0.59 -12.75 5.10
C LEU A 260 -0.01 -11.39 5.51
N LYS A 261 -1.09 -11.38 6.29
CA LYS A 261 -1.66 -10.19 6.93
C LYS A 261 -1.02 -9.84 8.27
N GLY A 262 0.02 -10.57 8.66
CA GLY A 262 0.72 -10.40 9.92
C GLY A 262 -0.10 -10.87 11.13
N LYS A 263 -1.07 -11.76 10.91
CA LYS A 263 -1.87 -12.39 11.96
C LYS A 263 -1.37 -13.81 12.14
N ASP A 264 -0.89 -14.14 13.33
CA ASP A 264 -0.25 -15.43 13.62
C ASP A 264 -1.29 -16.56 13.77
N PRO A 265 -1.38 -17.53 12.84
CA PRO A 265 -2.28 -18.67 12.95
C PRO A 265 -1.83 -19.73 13.98
N LYS A 266 -0.65 -19.58 14.61
CA LYS A 266 -0.02 -20.56 15.52
C LYS A 266 0.40 -21.88 14.85
N GLY A 267 0.53 -21.87 13.53
CA GLY A 267 0.90 -23.02 12.72
C GLY A 267 0.57 -22.75 11.25
N ILE A 268 1.35 -23.32 10.35
CA ILE A 268 0.93 -23.44 8.95
C ILE A 268 1.15 -24.90 8.57
N GLU A 269 0.07 -25.62 8.35
CA GLU A 269 0.06 -27.06 8.12
C GLU A 269 -0.36 -27.40 6.68
N TYR A 270 0.04 -28.58 6.20
CA TYR A 270 -0.14 -28.99 4.80
C TYR A 270 -0.65 -30.45 4.73
N PRO A 271 -1.98 -30.71 4.71
CA PRO A 271 -3.06 -29.73 4.80
C PRO A 271 -3.24 -29.12 6.21
N GLY A 272 -3.87 -27.95 6.25
CA GLY A 272 -4.22 -27.16 7.44
C GLY A 272 -5.30 -27.80 8.30
N THR A 273 -5.27 -27.54 9.61
CA THR A 273 -6.34 -27.92 10.56
C THR A 273 -6.86 -26.66 11.23
N PHE A 274 -8.18 -26.41 11.19
CA PHE A 274 -8.78 -25.18 11.70
C PHE A 274 -8.86 -25.23 13.24
N GLY A 275 -7.72 -24.95 13.88
CA GLY A 275 -7.57 -24.89 15.32
C GLY A 275 -7.90 -23.52 15.93
N SER A 276 -7.73 -23.43 17.25
CA SER A 276 -7.96 -22.21 18.03
C SER A 276 -7.04 -21.05 17.63
N GLY A 277 -5.79 -21.34 17.24
CA GLY A 277 -4.85 -20.35 16.72
C GLY A 277 -5.34 -19.69 15.43
N LEU A 278 -5.78 -20.50 14.46
CA LEU A 278 -6.34 -19.99 13.21
C LEU A 278 -7.66 -19.22 13.43
N LYS A 279 -8.52 -19.68 14.35
CA LYS A 279 -9.73 -18.95 14.76
C LYS A 279 -9.40 -17.55 15.26
N ALA A 280 -8.41 -17.44 16.15
CA ALA A 280 -7.96 -16.15 16.66
C ALA A 280 -7.39 -15.26 15.53
N ALA A 281 -6.64 -15.84 14.59
CA ALA A 281 -6.03 -15.09 13.49
C ALA A 281 -7.05 -14.58 12.45
N CYS A 282 -8.01 -15.41 12.04
CA CYS A 282 -9.00 -15.02 11.04
C CYS A 282 -10.21 -14.26 11.64
N GLY A 283 -10.43 -14.39 12.95
CA GLY A 283 -11.50 -13.70 13.68
C GLY A 283 -12.89 -14.31 13.48
N VAL A 284 -12.99 -15.51 12.90
CA VAL A 284 -14.25 -16.20 12.62
C VAL A 284 -14.16 -17.68 12.97
N SER A 285 -15.28 -18.29 13.36
CA SER A 285 -15.36 -19.76 13.55
C SER A 285 -15.66 -20.52 12.25
N LYS A 286 -16.07 -19.80 11.20
CA LYS A 286 -16.35 -20.30 9.85
C LYS A 286 -15.91 -19.25 8.84
N ALA A 287 -14.90 -19.58 8.04
CA ALA A 287 -14.39 -18.72 6.98
C ALA A 287 -15.05 -19.10 5.65
N VAL A 288 -15.73 -18.13 5.05
CA VAL A 288 -16.45 -18.26 3.78
C VAL A 288 -15.74 -17.44 2.70
N LYS A 289 -16.19 -17.51 1.44
CA LYS A 289 -15.60 -16.79 0.30
C LYS A 289 -15.21 -15.32 0.59
N SER A 290 -16.07 -14.56 1.27
CA SER A 290 -15.79 -13.16 1.63
C SER A 290 -14.62 -13.01 2.60
N THR A 291 -14.44 -13.94 3.55
CA THR A 291 -13.27 -13.99 4.44
C THR A 291 -11.98 -14.11 3.64
N PHE A 292 -11.93 -15.03 2.67
CA PHE A 292 -10.76 -15.24 1.82
C PHE A 292 -10.49 -14.05 0.90
N LYS A 293 -11.54 -13.48 0.28
CA LYS A 293 -11.43 -12.26 -0.54
C LYS A 293 -10.83 -11.11 0.26
N ASN A 294 -11.32 -10.87 1.48
CA ASN A 294 -10.85 -9.80 2.35
C ASN A 294 -9.39 -9.98 2.78
N LEU A 295 -8.92 -11.22 2.91
CA LEU A 295 -7.52 -11.51 3.20
C LEU A 295 -6.62 -11.43 1.96
N CYS A 296 -7.18 -11.47 0.74
CA CYS A 296 -6.42 -11.33 -0.50
C CYS A 296 -6.24 -9.86 -0.94
N SER A 297 -7.08 -8.92 -0.50
CA SER A 297 -7.07 -7.49 -0.88
C SER A 297 -6.00 -6.66 -0.17
#